data_AF-A0A372GES3-F1
#
_entry.id   AF-A0A372GES3-F1
#
_cell.length_a   1.000
_cell.length_b   1.000
_cell.length_c   1.000
_cell.angle_alpha   90.00
_cell.angle_beta   90.00
_cell.angle_gamma   90.00
#
_symmetry.space_group_name_H-M   'P 1'
#
loop_
_entity.id
_entity.type
_entity.pdbx_description
1 polymer ?
#
loop_
_entity_poly.entity_id
_entity_poly.type
_entity_poly.pdbx_seq_one_letter_code
_entity_poly.pdbx_strand_id
1 'polypeptide(L)'
;MSEHGAERRAEPGAVQVAVCGPADCTERQWDHAYQTGRLLAGHGAVVLCGGLGGVMAAAAAGARAAGGVTVGMLPAADRAAAGPDLTIALPTGLGQGRGAVIVNAADAVIVVGGSWGTLAELALAMRRGTVPVVQLGGWRIHDEDGHPVGGIVHATDPAAAVHATGLFDP
;
A
#
# COMPACT_ATOMS: atom_id res chain seq x y z
N MET A 1 38.57 6.54 29.77
CA MET A 1 38.63 6.16 28.34
C MET A 1 37.20 5.85 27.93
N SER A 2 36.58 6.74 27.17
CA SER A 2 35.16 6.68 26.82
C SER A 2 35.07 6.19 25.38
N GLU A 3 34.60 4.96 25.19
CA GLU A 3 34.33 4.41 23.86
C GLU A 3 33.07 5.08 23.31
N HIS A 4 33.26 5.94 22.33
CA HIS A 4 32.18 6.45 21.50
C HIS A 4 31.64 5.29 20.65
N GLY A 5 30.43 4.83 20.97
CA GLY A 5 29.67 3.94 20.11
C GLY A 5 29.39 4.65 18.79
N ALA A 6 30.06 4.21 17.73
CA ALA A 6 29.75 4.64 16.37
C ALA A 6 28.30 4.27 16.05
N GLU A 7 27.44 5.28 15.87
CA GLU A 7 26.10 5.10 15.34
C GLU A 7 26.21 4.45 13.95
N ARG A 8 25.89 3.15 13.87
CA ARG A 8 25.75 2.47 12.59
C ARG A 8 24.57 3.14 11.86
N ARG A 9 24.86 3.93 10.82
CA ARG A 9 23.83 4.28 9.83
C ARG A 9 23.31 2.99 9.23
N ALA A 10 22.04 2.67 9.51
CA ALA A 10 21.38 1.56 8.85
C ALA A 10 21.45 1.80 7.34
N GLU A 11 21.88 0.79 6.58
CA GLU A 11 21.69 0.81 5.14
C GLU A 11 20.19 1.00 4.85
N PRO A 12 19.80 1.79 3.83
CA PRO A 12 18.40 2.00 3.55
C PRO A 12 17.74 0.63 3.32
N GLY A 13 16.79 0.27 4.18
CA GLY A 13 16.00 -0.93 4.00
C GLY A 13 15.27 -0.88 2.65
N ALA A 14 14.81 -2.03 2.16
CA ALA A 14 14.01 -2.08 0.94
C ALA A 14 12.79 -1.15 1.06
N VAL A 15 12.53 -0.35 0.01
CA VAL A 15 11.37 0.55 -0.08
C VAL A 15 10.08 -0.26 0.08
N GLN A 16 9.18 0.21 0.93
CA GLN A 16 7.90 -0.46 1.22
C GLN A 16 6.75 0.39 0.71
N VAL A 17 5.89 -0.18 -0.14
CA VAL A 17 4.71 0.55 -0.67
C VAL A 17 3.45 -0.19 -0.28
N ALA A 18 2.54 0.52 0.41
CA ALA A 18 1.23 -0.01 0.73
C ALA A 18 0.29 0.11 -0.47
N VAL A 19 -0.36 -0.99 -0.84
CA VAL A 19 -1.44 -0.99 -1.82
C VAL A 19 -2.75 -1.34 -1.13
N CYS A 20 -3.64 -0.35 -1.08
CA CYS A 20 -4.92 -0.38 -0.37
C CYS A 20 -6.09 -0.36 -1.36
N GLY A 21 -7.18 -1.03 -1.02
CA GLY A 21 -8.38 -1.03 -1.85
C GLY A 21 -9.47 -1.98 -1.36
N PRO A 22 -10.61 -2.04 -2.06
CA PRO A 22 -11.77 -2.83 -1.64
C PRO A 22 -11.50 -4.34 -1.69
N ALA A 23 -12.15 -5.07 -0.78
CA ALA A 23 -12.12 -6.54 -0.73
C ALA A 23 -12.90 -7.19 -1.88
N ASP A 24 -13.90 -6.49 -2.41
CA ASP A 24 -14.59 -6.82 -3.65
C ASP A 24 -14.24 -5.76 -4.69
N CYS A 25 -13.65 -6.17 -5.81
CA CYS A 25 -13.18 -5.23 -6.83
C CYS A 25 -13.77 -5.50 -8.20
N THR A 26 -13.92 -4.44 -9.01
CA THR A 26 -14.24 -4.57 -10.43
C THR A 26 -13.04 -5.12 -11.21
N GLU A 27 -13.27 -5.64 -12.42
CA GLU A 27 -12.18 -6.08 -13.31
C GLU A 27 -11.12 -4.99 -13.50
N ARG A 28 -11.57 -3.75 -13.76
CA ARG A 28 -10.65 -2.61 -13.91
C ARG A 28 -9.82 -2.35 -12.65
N GLN A 29 -10.42 -2.43 -11.46
CA GLN A 29 -9.70 -2.26 -10.20
C GLN A 29 -8.69 -3.39 -9.98
N TRP A 30 -9.08 -4.63 -10.32
CA TRP A 30 -8.20 -5.78 -10.28
C TRP A 30 -6.99 -5.58 -11.20
N ASP A 31 -7.21 -5.23 -12.47
CA ASP A 31 -6.15 -5.00 -13.45
C ASP A 31 -5.22 -3.87 -13.01
N HIS A 32 -5.79 -2.75 -12.55
CA HIS A 32 -5.00 -1.64 -12.04
C HIS A 32 -4.12 -2.06 -10.85
N ALA A 33 -4.68 -2.79 -9.90
CA ALA A 33 -3.96 -3.25 -8.72
C ALA A 33 -2.87 -4.27 -9.07
N TYR A 34 -3.18 -5.23 -9.94
CA TYR A 34 -2.22 -6.21 -10.45
C TYR A 34 -1.03 -5.52 -11.13
N GLN A 35 -1.29 -4.60 -12.05
CA GLN A 35 -0.22 -3.86 -12.73
C GLN A 35 0.58 -2.99 -11.76
N THR A 36 -0.08 -2.36 -10.77
CA THR A 36 0.60 -1.59 -9.72
C THR A 36 1.57 -2.48 -8.94
N GLY A 37 1.11 -3.64 -8.45
CA GLY A 37 1.96 -4.58 -7.73
C GLY A 37 3.14 -5.08 -8.57
N ARG A 38 2.90 -5.40 -9.85
CA ARG A 38 3.95 -5.82 -10.79
C ARG A 38 5.02 -4.76 -10.99
N LEU A 39 4.62 -3.51 -11.19
CA LEU A 39 5.53 -2.37 -11.38
C LEU A 39 6.37 -2.11 -10.12
N LEU A 40 5.72 -2.05 -8.95
CA LEU A 40 6.40 -1.86 -7.67
C LEU A 40 7.48 -2.93 -7.43
N ALA A 41 7.13 -4.20 -7.64
CA ALA A 41 8.07 -5.31 -7.53
C ALA A 41 9.21 -5.21 -8.57
N GLY A 42 8.92 -4.75 -9.78
CA GLY A 42 9.94 -4.50 -10.81
C GLY A 42 10.96 -3.43 -10.41
N HIS A 43 10.59 -2.48 -9.56
CA HIS A 43 11.51 -1.52 -8.94
C HIS A 43 12.17 -2.02 -7.64
N GLY A 44 11.98 -3.29 -7.29
CA GLY A 44 12.55 -3.89 -6.07
C GLY A 44 11.83 -3.52 -4.77
N ALA A 45 10.65 -2.89 -4.85
CA ALA A 45 9.87 -2.53 -3.67
C ALA A 45 9.16 -3.75 -3.06
N VAL A 46 9.01 -3.71 -1.73
CA VAL A 46 8.15 -4.63 -0.97
C VAL A 46 6.72 -4.10 -1.01
N VAL A 47 5.77 -4.93 -1.44
CA VAL A 47 4.35 -4.56 -1.45
C VAL A 47 3.68 -4.95 -0.14
N LEU A 48 3.18 -3.96 0.60
CA LEU A 48 2.39 -4.15 1.80
C LEU A 48 0.90 -4.14 1.47
N CYS A 49 0.12 -5.05 2.02
CA CYS A 49 -1.33 -5.08 1.83
C CYS A 49 -2.06 -5.74 3.01
N GLY A 50 -3.39 -5.77 2.96
CA GLY A 50 -4.22 -6.44 3.97
C GLY A 50 -4.37 -7.94 3.83
N GLY A 51 -3.74 -8.56 2.82
CA GLY A 51 -3.55 -10.00 2.72
C GLY A 51 -4.78 -10.86 2.46
N LEU A 52 -5.94 -10.26 2.18
CA LEU A 52 -7.17 -10.96 1.80
C LEU A 52 -7.45 -10.79 0.29
N GLY A 53 -8.72 -10.86 -0.14
CA GLY A 53 -9.16 -10.77 -1.53
C GLY A 53 -9.14 -9.38 -2.16
N GLY A 54 -9.78 -9.27 -3.32
CA GLY A 54 -10.02 -8.01 -4.03
C GLY A 54 -8.76 -7.35 -4.57
N VAL A 55 -8.68 -6.02 -4.43
CA VAL A 55 -7.54 -5.21 -4.87
C VAL A 55 -6.23 -5.70 -4.24
N MET A 56 -6.25 -6.09 -2.96
CA MET A 56 -5.04 -6.50 -2.25
C MET A 56 -4.49 -7.82 -2.78
N ALA A 57 -5.38 -8.79 -3.07
CA ALA A 57 -4.99 -10.03 -3.74
C ALA A 57 -4.40 -9.77 -5.13
N ALA A 58 -5.03 -8.89 -5.92
CA ALA A 58 -4.54 -8.53 -7.25
C ALA A 58 -3.14 -7.91 -7.21
N ALA A 59 -2.92 -6.95 -6.29
CA ALA A 59 -1.61 -6.34 -6.08
C ALA A 59 -0.55 -7.36 -5.65
N ALA A 60 -0.89 -8.27 -4.75
CA ALA A 60 0.01 -9.34 -4.34
C ALA A 60 0.35 -10.29 -5.50
N ALA A 61 -0.65 -10.69 -6.29
CA ALA A 61 -0.46 -11.52 -7.48
C ALA A 61 0.45 -10.86 -8.53
N GLY A 62 0.26 -9.56 -8.77
CA GLY A 62 1.10 -8.79 -9.69
C GLY A 62 2.55 -8.70 -9.24
N ALA A 63 2.76 -8.39 -7.97
CA ALA A 63 4.10 -8.36 -7.37
C ALA A 63 4.77 -9.73 -7.41
N ARG A 64 4.03 -10.80 -7.07
CA ARG A 64 4.53 -12.18 -7.09
C ARG A 64 4.90 -12.61 -8.51
N ALA A 65 4.12 -12.23 -9.52
CA ALA A 65 4.42 -12.53 -10.93
C ALA A 65 5.71 -11.87 -11.43
N ALA A 66 6.12 -10.75 -10.82
CA ALA A 66 7.41 -10.10 -11.07
C ALA A 66 8.54 -10.60 -10.15
N GLY A 67 8.30 -11.62 -9.32
CA GLY A 67 9.30 -12.14 -8.37
C GLY A 67 9.51 -11.27 -7.13
N GLY A 68 8.62 -10.32 -6.86
CA GLY A 68 8.71 -9.41 -5.72
C GLY A 68 8.28 -10.01 -4.38
N VAL A 69 8.50 -9.24 -3.31
CA VAL A 69 8.09 -9.60 -1.95
C VAL A 69 6.77 -8.93 -1.60
N THR A 70 5.82 -9.72 -1.13
CA THR A 70 4.51 -9.25 -0.66
C THR A 70 4.33 -9.59 0.82
N VAL A 71 3.86 -8.60 1.59
CA VAL A 71 3.56 -8.74 3.02
C VAL A 71 2.08 -8.44 3.24
N GLY A 72 1.34 -9.45 3.71
CA GLY A 72 -0.08 -9.33 4.01
C GLY A 72 -0.31 -9.26 5.51
N MET A 73 -0.78 -8.13 6.02
CA MET A 73 -1.23 -7.99 7.40
C MET A 73 -2.66 -8.53 7.49
N LEU A 74 -2.86 -9.68 8.12
CA LEU A 74 -4.18 -10.31 8.21
C LEU A 74 -4.95 -9.80 9.44
N PRO A 75 -6.28 -9.64 9.35
CA PRO A 75 -7.08 -9.15 10.46
C PRO A 75 -7.25 -10.19 11.57
N ALA A 76 -7.21 -11.48 11.25
CA ALA A 76 -7.30 -12.59 12.20
C ALA A 76 -5.95 -12.91 12.84
N ALA A 77 -5.97 -13.66 13.94
CA ALA A 77 -4.77 -14.19 14.62
C ALA A 77 -4.34 -15.56 14.05
N ASP A 78 -4.69 -15.84 12.80
CA ASP A 78 -4.33 -17.04 12.06
C ASP A 78 -4.13 -16.71 10.57
N ARG A 79 -3.68 -17.69 9.80
CA ARG A 79 -3.36 -17.56 8.36
C ARG A 79 -4.39 -18.24 7.46
N ALA A 80 -5.53 -18.70 7.97
CA ALA A 80 -6.45 -19.55 7.22
C ALA A 80 -7.03 -18.84 5.98
N ALA A 81 -7.23 -17.52 6.07
CA ALA A 81 -7.75 -16.69 4.98
C ALA A 81 -6.65 -15.95 4.19
N ALA A 82 -5.38 -16.30 4.36
CA ALA A 82 -4.28 -15.63 3.67
C ALA A 82 -4.37 -15.84 2.15
N GLY A 83 -4.21 -14.76 1.38
CA GLY A 83 -4.10 -14.84 -0.07
C GLY A 83 -2.90 -15.69 -0.52
N PRO A 84 -3.03 -16.47 -1.62
CA PRO A 84 -2.00 -17.43 -2.04
C PRO A 84 -0.70 -16.77 -2.53
N ASP A 85 -0.79 -15.51 -2.99
CA ASP A 85 0.34 -14.76 -3.55
C ASP A 85 1.15 -13.97 -2.51
N LEU A 86 0.83 -14.15 -1.22
CA LEU A 86 1.62 -13.58 -0.13
C LEU A 86 2.94 -14.32 0.05
N THR A 87 4.06 -13.60 0.01
CA THR A 87 5.36 -14.12 0.42
C THR A 87 5.42 -14.23 1.95
N ILE A 88 4.87 -13.23 2.65
CA ILE A 88 4.80 -13.19 4.12
C ILE A 88 3.36 -12.86 4.53
N ALA A 89 2.74 -13.75 5.29
CA ALA A 89 1.45 -13.51 5.93
C ALA A 89 1.64 -13.22 7.43
N LEU A 90 1.17 -12.08 7.91
CA LEU A 90 1.28 -11.65 9.31
C LEU A 90 -0.10 -11.71 9.98
N PRO A 91 -0.43 -12.76 10.75
CA PRO A 91 -1.67 -12.84 11.51
C PRO A 91 -1.67 -11.84 12.66
N THR A 92 -2.30 -10.67 12.49
CA THR A 92 -2.19 -9.58 13.47
C THR A 92 -3.20 -9.67 14.62
N GLY A 93 -4.36 -10.27 14.39
CA GLY A 93 -5.48 -10.25 15.35
C GLY A 93 -6.07 -8.85 15.61
N LEU A 94 -5.69 -7.83 14.84
CA LEU A 94 -6.10 -6.43 15.06
C LEU A 94 -7.42 -6.06 14.40
N GLY A 95 -8.09 -6.98 13.70
CA GLY A 95 -9.29 -6.68 12.95
C GLY A 95 -9.04 -5.55 11.94
N GLN A 96 -9.85 -4.48 12.00
CA GLN A 96 -9.68 -3.29 11.15
C GLN A 96 -8.50 -2.39 11.58
N GLY A 97 -8.02 -2.51 12.83
CA GLY A 97 -6.90 -1.72 13.34
C GLY A 97 -5.58 -1.96 12.58
N ARG A 98 -5.47 -3.10 11.87
CA ARG A 98 -4.30 -3.41 11.03
C ARG A 98 -4.02 -2.37 9.94
N GLY A 99 -5.04 -1.64 9.48
CA GLY A 99 -4.89 -0.62 8.43
C GLY A 99 -3.89 0.47 8.85
N ALA A 100 -3.88 0.83 10.14
CA ALA A 100 -2.90 1.76 10.68
C ALA A 100 -1.48 1.20 10.63
N VAL A 101 -1.29 -0.11 10.84
CA VAL A 101 0.03 -0.74 10.74
C VAL A 101 0.53 -0.74 9.29
N ILE A 102 -0.34 -1.09 8.33
CA ILE A 102 -0.02 -1.05 6.90
C ILE A 102 0.45 0.34 6.48
N VAL A 103 -0.34 1.36 6.82
CA VAL A 103 -0.07 2.74 6.44
C VAL A 103 1.19 3.29 7.11
N ASN A 104 1.45 2.96 8.39
CA ASN A 104 2.63 3.45 9.09
C ASN A 104 3.93 2.76 8.67
N ALA A 105 3.85 1.51 8.20
CA ALA A 105 5.02 0.76 7.75
C ALA A 105 5.51 1.19 6.35
N ALA A 106 4.67 1.87 5.55
CA ALA A 106 5.00 2.19 4.17
C ALA A 106 5.84 3.46 4.00
N ASP A 107 6.59 3.55 2.92
CA ASP A 107 7.26 4.75 2.42
C ASP A 107 6.37 5.55 1.45
N ALA A 108 5.36 4.91 0.85
CA ALA A 108 4.26 5.53 0.13
C ALA A 108 2.98 4.68 0.20
N VAL A 109 1.82 5.31 0.02
CA VAL A 109 0.52 4.63 0.00
C VAL A 109 -0.16 4.84 -1.35
N ILE A 110 -0.49 3.75 -2.04
CA ILE A 110 -1.29 3.75 -3.26
C ILE A 110 -2.66 3.15 -2.96
N VAL A 111 -3.70 3.94 -3.15
CA VAL A 111 -5.09 3.54 -3.00
C VAL A 111 -5.70 3.27 -4.38
N VAL A 112 -6.24 2.07 -4.58
CA VAL A 112 -6.93 1.69 -5.83
C VAL A 112 -8.42 1.50 -5.56
N GLY A 113 -9.25 2.27 -6.26
CA GLY A 113 -10.71 2.25 -6.06
C GLY A 113 -11.14 2.89 -4.72
N GLY A 114 -12.30 2.52 -4.21
CA GLY A 114 -12.86 3.12 -3.00
C GLY A 114 -13.85 2.22 -2.26
N SER A 115 -13.67 2.09 -0.96
CA SER A 115 -14.57 1.50 0.02
C SER A 115 -14.38 2.19 1.37
N TRP A 116 -15.23 1.91 2.35
CA TRP A 116 -15.07 2.48 3.70
C TRP A 116 -13.75 2.12 4.36
N GLY A 117 -13.30 0.86 4.25
CA GLY A 117 -11.99 0.46 4.77
C GLY A 117 -10.86 1.17 4.05
N THR A 118 -10.98 1.30 2.72
CA THR A 118 -10.02 2.03 1.89
C THR A 118 -9.93 3.51 2.24
N LEU A 119 -11.06 4.19 2.52
CA LEU A 119 -11.02 5.57 3.00
C LEU A 119 -10.41 5.67 4.39
N ALA A 120 -10.66 4.72 5.28
CA ALA A 120 -10.03 4.73 6.60
C ALA A 120 -8.49 4.68 6.46
N GLU A 121 -7.97 3.83 5.57
CA GLU A 121 -6.53 3.77 5.27
C GLU A 121 -6.02 5.07 4.61
N LEU A 122 -6.77 5.62 3.65
CA LEU A 122 -6.45 6.90 3.02
C LEU A 122 -6.37 8.04 4.05
N ALA A 123 -7.38 8.17 4.92
CA ALA A 123 -7.44 9.19 5.95
C ALA A 123 -6.30 9.04 6.97
N LEU A 124 -5.94 7.80 7.34
CA LEU A 124 -4.78 7.53 8.21
C LEU A 124 -3.47 7.95 7.53
N ALA A 125 -3.32 7.70 6.23
CA ALA A 125 -2.12 8.08 5.47
C ALA A 125 -2.00 9.60 5.36
N MET A 126 -3.11 10.28 5.05
CA MET A 126 -3.18 11.74 5.03
C MET A 126 -2.87 12.37 6.39
N ARG A 127 -3.38 11.77 7.49
CA ARG A 127 -3.08 12.22 8.85
C ARG A 127 -1.62 12.02 9.22
N ARG A 128 -0.97 10.95 8.73
CA ARG A 128 0.47 10.71 8.95
C ARG A 128 1.31 11.82 8.33
N GLY A 129 0.95 12.28 7.13
CA GLY A 129 1.49 13.50 6.52
C GLY A 129 2.99 13.50 6.15
N THR A 130 3.68 12.35 6.27
CA THR A 130 5.11 12.22 6.01
C THR A 130 5.45 11.37 4.78
N VAL A 131 4.44 10.81 4.11
CA VAL A 131 4.62 9.97 2.93
C VAL A 131 3.69 10.37 1.80
N PRO A 132 4.08 10.15 0.53
CA PRO A 132 3.21 10.34 -0.62
C PRO A 132 1.97 9.46 -0.54
N VAL A 133 0.81 10.05 -0.85
CA VAL A 133 -0.48 9.36 -0.92
C VAL A 133 -1.03 9.53 -2.32
N VAL A 134 -1.13 8.41 -3.04
CA VAL A 134 -1.57 8.37 -4.44
C VAL A 134 -2.88 7.62 -4.53
N GLN A 135 -3.84 8.15 -5.30
CA GLN A 135 -5.12 7.50 -5.52
C GLN A 135 -5.36 7.24 -7.01
N LEU A 136 -5.62 5.97 -7.33
CA LEU A 136 -5.95 5.46 -8.65
C LEU A 136 -7.43 5.08 -8.72
N GLY A 137 -8.24 5.95 -9.32
CA GLY A 137 -9.70 5.85 -9.27
C GLY A 137 -10.26 6.23 -7.89
N GLY A 138 -11.44 5.71 -7.51
CA GLY A 138 -11.97 5.89 -6.16
C GLY A 138 -12.65 7.23 -5.87
N TRP A 139 -12.57 7.67 -4.61
CA TRP A 139 -13.34 8.82 -4.10
C TRP A 139 -12.66 10.16 -4.38
N ARG A 140 -13.44 11.19 -4.68
CA ARG A 140 -12.95 12.56 -4.59
C ARG A 140 -13.48 13.16 -3.31
N ILE A 141 -12.57 13.54 -2.42
CA ILE A 141 -12.92 14.10 -1.12
C ILE A 141 -12.89 15.61 -1.26
N HIS A 142 -13.99 16.23 -0.89
CA HIS A 142 -14.16 17.67 -0.91
C HIS A 142 -14.43 18.17 0.52
N ASP A 143 -13.99 19.39 0.83
CA ASP A 143 -14.35 20.08 2.06
C ASP A 143 -15.80 20.61 2.02
N GLU A 144 -16.20 21.35 3.06
CA GLU A 144 -17.57 21.91 3.16
C GLU A 144 -17.90 22.92 2.04
N ASP A 145 -16.89 23.56 1.48
CA ASP A 145 -17.02 24.54 0.39
C ASP A 145 -16.96 23.87 -1.00
N GLY A 146 -16.75 22.55 -1.06
CA GLY A 146 -16.63 21.79 -2.30
C GLY A 146 -15.23 21.80 -2.91
N HIS A 147 -14.21 22.34 -2.23
CA HIS A 147 -12.84 22.28 -2.71
C HIS A 147 -12.22 20.90 -2.45
N PRO A 148 -11.43 20.36 -3.40
CA PRO A 148 -10.72 19.10 -3.17
C PRO A 148 -9.79 19.21 -1.96
N VAL A 149 -9.82 18.20 -1.09
CA VAL A 149 -8.87 18.11 0.04
C VAL A 149 -7.47 17.87 -0.52
N GLY A 150 -6.50 18.68 -0.06
CA GLY A 150 -5.12 18.66 -0.55
C GLY A 150 -4.30 17.44 -0.11
N GLY A 151 -3.17 17.23 -0.81
CA GLY A 151 -2.13 16.25 -0.46
C GLY A 151 -2.35 14.82 -1.00
N ILE A 152 -3.54 14.54 -1.57
CA ILE A 152 -3.77 13.31 -2.35
C ILE A 152 -3.36 13.57 -3.80
N VAL A 153 -2.43 12.78 -4.34
CA VAL A 153 -2.09 12.80 -5.76
C VAL A 153 -3.01 11.86 -6.52
N HIS A 154 -3.75 12.35 -7.50
CA HIS A 154 -4.64 11.52 -8.30
C HIS A 154 -3.96 11.03 -9.58
N ALA A 155 -3.89 9.70 -9.75
CA ALA A 155 -3.30 9.05 -10.92
C ALA A 155 -4.39 8.46 -11.85
N THR A 156 -4.08 8.42 -13.14
CA THR A 156 -4.99 7.91 -14.19
C THR A 156 -4.82 6.43 -14.47
N ASP A 157 -3.63 5.90 -14.22
CA ASP A 157 -3.22 4.53 -14.50
C ASP A 157 -2.14 4.06 -13.52
N PRO A 158 -1.82 2.75 -13.50
CA PRO A 158 -0.82 2.19 -12.58
C PRO A 158 0.59 2.78 -12.71
N ALA A 159 1.05 3.09 -13.92
CA ALA A 159 2.39 3.61 -14.13
C ALA A 159 2.52 5.04 -13.59
N ALA A 160 1.53 5.88 -13.88
CA ALA A 160 1.41 7.20 -13.29
C ALA A 160 1.32 7.14 -11.75
N ALA A 161 0.62 6.14 -11.21
CA ALA A 161 0.49 5.98 -9.76
C ALA A 161 1.83 5.65 -9.09
N VAL A 162 2.61 4.72 -9.66
CA VAL A 162 3.94 4.35 -9.17
C VAL A 162 4.91 5.53 -9.30
N HIS A 163 4.91 6.22 -10.44
CA HIS A 163 5.76 7.39 -10.65
C HIS A 163 5.43 8.53 -9.66
N ALA A 164 4.15 8.78 -9.40
CA ALA A 164 3.70 9.80 -8.47
C ALA A 164 4.13 9.57 -7.01
N THR A 165 4.61 8.37 -6.66
CA THR A 165 5.23 8.14 -5.34
C THR A 165 6.55 8.90 -5.19
N GLY A 166 7.24 9.23 -6.29
CA GLY A 166 8.57 9.86 -6.25
C GLY A 166 9.66 9.01 -5.59
N LEU A 167 9.40 7.71 -5.36
CA LEU A 167 10.33 6.79 -4.71
C LEU A 167 11.32 6.14 -5.68
N PHE A 168 11.02 6.19 -6.97
CA PHE A 168 11.80 5.52 -8.02
C PHE A 168 12.21 6.56 -9.06
N ASP A 169 13.51 6.66 -9.30
CA ASP A 169 14.04 7.43 -10.42
C ASP A 169 13.64 6.76 -11.76
N PRO A 170 13.45 7.54 -12.85
CA PRO A 170 13.15 7.01 -14.18
C PRO A 170 14.28 6.18 -14.80
#